data_AF-A0A5J6U724-F1
#
_entry.id   AF-A0A5J6U724-F1
#
_cell.length_a   1.000
_cell.length_b   1.000
_cell.length_c   1.000
_cell.angle_alpha   90.00
_cell.angle_beta   90.00
_cell.angle_gamma   90.00
#
_symmetry.space_group_name_H-M   'P 1'
#
loop_
_entity.id
_entity.type
_entity.pdbx_description
1 polymer ?
#
loop_
_entity_poly.entity_id
_entity_poly.type
_entity_poly.pdbx_seq_one_letter_code
_entity_poly.pdbx_strand_id
1 'polypeptide(L)'
;MALPPLAGAGAVAEPARSTEPRPPKLPRDFHGTGKWIVRDLDITVPFTWSGADGDSQMVAGGPGHPIWFTNLIYQDSLYTLTYKWPGLNERVCSRIPGFNLETLNRKLETSRFVGREILQREPARAVNHWRVGVVVPQLPPGKYLRFPLALGDIYVDQRDPSTFWQVLQFGVQNLYDPELDEWLVMNTFEHRPGKVRLPAECRGS
;
A
#
# COMPACT_ATOMS: atom_id res chain seq x y z
N MET A 1 11.63 -32.49 65.15
CA MET A 1 12.22 -31.48 64.25
C MET A 1 11.68 -31.78 62.86
N ALA A 2 10.74 -30.98 62.36
CA ALA A 2 10.07 -31.20 61.09
C ALA A 2 10.74 -30.37 59.99
N LEU A 3 11.05 -31.00 58.85
CA LEU A 3 11.51 -30.34 57.63
C LEU A 3 10.30 -30.09 56.71
N PRO A 4 10.22 -28.94 56.00
CA PRO A 4 9.06 -28.56 55.20
C PRO A 4 9.05 -29.27 53.83
N PRO A 5 7.90 -29.30 53.13
CA PRO A 5 7.81 -29.87 51.79
C PRO A 5 8.38 -28.92 50.74
N LEU A 6 9.15 -29.47 49.79
CA LEU A 6 9.64 -28.75 48.61
C LEU A 6 8.48 -28.54 47.63
N ALA A 7 8.19 -27.27 47.37
CA ALA A 7 7.15 -26.80 46.49
C ALA A 7 7.50 -26.97 45.00
N GLY A 8 6.51 -27.41 44.23
CA GLY A 8 6.18 -26.87 42.90
C GLY A 8 7.18 -27.12 41.77
N ALA A 9 6.94 -28.18 40.99
CA ALA A 9 7.40 -28.25 39.60
C ALA A 9 6.79 -27.06 38.83
N GLY A 10 7.65 -26.13 38.41
CA GLY A 10 7.25 -25.01 37.56
C GLY A 10 6.72 -25.52 36.22
N ALA A 11 5.47 -25.17 35.91
CA ALA A 11 4.92 -25.37 34.59
C ALA A 11 5.78 -24.61 33.57
N VAL A 12 6.30 -25.33 32.58
CA VAL A 12 6.96 -24.76 31.42
C VAL A 12 5.89 -23.97 30.65
N ALA A 13 5.99 -22.64 30.67
CA ALA A 13 5.11 -21.78 29.90
C ALA A 13 5.24 -22.12 28.41
N GLU A 14 4.12 -22.41 27.75
CA GLU A 14 4.06 -22.54 26.30
C GLU A 14 4.61 -21.27 25.62
N PRO A 15 5.35 -21.38 24.51
CA PRO A 15 5.81 -20.21 23.77
C PRO A 15 4.60 -19.43 23.28
N ALA A 16 4.54 -18.14 23.64
CA ALA A 16 3.51 -17.22 23.18
C ALA A 16 3.37 -17.31 21.65
N ARG A 17 2.16 -17.66 21.17
CA ARG A 17 1.80 -17.53 19.76
C ARG A 17 2.22 -16.16 19.27
N SER A 18 2.93 -16.10 18.14
CA SER A 18 3.37 -14.85 17.52
C SER A 18 2.25 -13.80 17.58
N THR A 19 2.50 -12.73 18.33
CA THR A 19 1.58 -11.61 18.59
C THR A 19 1.50 -10.61 17.43
N GLU A 20 2.18 -10.91 16.34
CA GLU A 20 2.25 -10.04 15.15
C GLU A 20 0.94 -10.16 14.35
N PRO A 21 0.31 -9.03 13.96
CA PRO A 21 -0.89 -9.07 13.13
C PRO A 21 -0.62 -9.68 11.76
N ARG A 22 -1.67 -10.02 11.01
CA ARG A 22 -1.53 -10.47 9.61
C ARG A 22 -1.09 -9.28 8.73
N PRO A 23 -0.20 -9.50 7.74
CA PRO A 23 0.23 -8.45 6.82
C PRO A 23 -0.93 -7.92 5.97
N PRO A 24 -0.79 -6.72 5.38
CA PRO A 24 -1.78 -6.14 4.49
C PRO A 24 -2.09 -7.06 3.32
N LYS A 25 -3.36 -7.11 2.92
CA LYS A 25 -3.79 -7.86 1.75
C LYS A 25 -4.90 -7.12 1.02
N LEU A 26 -4.63 -6.63 -0.18
CA LEU A 26 -5.64 -5.98 -1.00
C LEU A 26 -6.71 -7.01 -1.42
N PRO A 27 -8.00 -6.75 -1.13
CA PRO A 27 -9.08 -7.64 -1.54
C PRO A 27 -9.32 -7.54 -3.06
N ARG A 28 -10.01 -8.55 -3.63
CA ARG A 28 -10.37 -8.56 -5.06
C ARG A 28 -11.38 -7.48 -5.41
N ASP A 29 -12.39 -7.32 -4.54
CA ASP A 29 -13.53 -6.43 -4.74
C ASP A 29 -13.57 -5.41 -3.62
N PHE A 30 -13.38 -4.15 -3.99
CA PHE A 30 -13.47 -3.06 -3.04
C PHE A 30 -13.74 -1.73 -3.75
N HIS A 31 -14.16 -0.75 -2.96
CA HIS A 31 -14.29 0.62 -3.41
C HIS A 31 -13.96 1.56 -2.26
N GLY A 32 -13.10 2.54 -2.54
CA GLY A 32 -12.75 3.56 -1.58
C GLY A 32 -12.54 4.91 -2.24
N THR A 33 -12.76 5.95 -1.44
CA THR A 33 -12.56 7.35 -1.81
C THR A 33 -11.71 8.04 -0.77
N GLY A 34 -10.99 9.07 -1.17
CA GLY A 34 -10.03 9.72 -0.31
C GLY A 34 -9.39 10.95 -0.95
N LYS A 35 -8.18 11.24 -0.51
CA LYS A 35 -7.33 12.31 -1.03
C LYS A 35 -5.97 11.75 -1.42
N TRP A 36 -5.41 12.29 -2.50
CA TRP A 36 -4.00 12.17 -2.83
C TRP A 36 -3.30 13.45 -2.43
N ILE A 37 -2.23 13.34 -1.67
CA ILE A 37 -1.49 14.47 -1.11
C ILE A 37 -0.03 14.34 -1.54
N VAL A 38 0.47 15.37 -2.20
CA VAL A 38 1.90 15.54 -2.50
C VAL A 38 2.34 16.81 -1.77
N ARG A 39 2.98 16.63 -0.63
CA ARG A 39 3.22 17.74 0.32
C ARG A 39 4.18 18.78 -0.23
N ASP A 40 5.23 18.37 -0.93
CA ASP A 40 6.27 19.28 -1.42
C ASP A 40 5.79 20.16 -2.55
N LEU A 41 4.71 19.75 -3.22
CA LEU A 41 4.04 20.52 -4.26
C LEU A 41 2.85 21.34 -3.73
N ASP A 42 2.53 21.23 -2.43
CA ASP A 42 1.28 21.75 -1.83
C ASP A 42 0.03 21.31 -2.60
N ILE A 43 0.00 20.04 -3.02
CA ILE A 43 -1.08 19.48 -3.82
C ILE A 43 -1.91 18.52 -2.97
N THR A 44 -3.22 18.78 -2.93
CA THR A 44 -4.21 17.85 -2.43
C THR A 44 -5.35 17.73 -3.44
N VAL A 45 -5.60 16.51 -3.93
CA VAL A 45 -6.65 16.25 -4.94
C VAL A 45 -7.54 15.08 -4.52
N PRO A 46 -8.77 14.96 -5.04
CA PRO A 46 -9.61 13.80 -4.82
C PRO A 46 -8.92 12.51 -5.28
N PHE A 47 -9.17 11.42 -4.58
CA PHE A 47 -8.62 10.11 -4.89
C PHE A 47 -9.71 9.04 -4.84
N THR A 48 -9.65 8.08 -5.76
CA THR A 48 -10.49 6.88 -5.74
C THR A 48 -9.63 5.64 -5.96
N TRP A 49 -10.00 4.55 -5.30
CA TRP A 49 -9.39 3.24 -5.49
C TRP A 49 -10.48 2.18 -5.53
N SER A 50 -10.54 1.44 -6.63
CA SER A 50 -11.54 0.40 -6.82
C SER A 50 -10.87 -0.92 -7.21
N GLY A 51 -11.44 -2.02 -6.74
CA GLY A 51 -11.15 -3.37 -7.20
C GLY A 51 -12.41 -4.03 -7.75
N ALA A 52 -12.25 -4.83 -8.80
CA ALA A 52 -13.31 -5.65 -9.35
C ALA A 52 -12.70 -6.94 -9.92
N ASP A 53 -13.08 -8.08 -9.37
CA ASP A 53 -12.57 -9.41 -9.74
C ASP A 53 -11.04 -9.52 -9.83
N GLY A 54 -10.33 -8.79 -8.96
CA GLY A 54 -8.88 -8.81 -8.90
C GLY A 54 -8.17 -7.83 -9.85
N ASP A 55 -8.89 -7.15 -10.73
CA ASP A 55 -8.39 -5.92 -11.34
C ASP A 55 -8.51 -4.77 -10.33
N SER A 56 -7.65 -3.75 -10.44
CA SER A 56 -7.62 -2.63 -9.49
C SER A 56 -7.27 -1.32 -10.16
N GLN A 57 -8.03 -0.26 -9.90
CA GLN A 57 -7.83 1.06 -10.49
C GLN A 57 -7.76 2.14 -9.43
N MET A 58 -6.67 2.89 -9.43
CA MET A 58 -6.43 4.08 -8.64
C MET A 58 -6.49 5.31 -9.54
N VAL A 59 -7.26 6.32 -9.14
CA VAL A 59 -7.33 7.60 -9.86
C VAL A 59 -7.12 8.72 -8.87
N ALA A 60 -6.13 9.57 -9.12
CA ALA A 60 -5.91 10.80 -8.38
C ALA A 60 -6.22 12.00 -9.27
N GLY A 61 -6.97 12.97 -8.74
CA GLY A 61 -7.34 14.19 -9.42
C GLY A 61 -8.28 13.99 -10.61
N GLY A 62 -8.12 14.84 -11.61
CA GLY A 62 -9.01 14.97 -12.75
C GLY A 62 -8.69 16.21 -13.58
N PRO A 63 -9.41 16.47 -14.68
CA PRO A 63 -9.09 17.57 -15.61
C PRO A 63 -8.94 18.95 -14.96
N GLY A 64 -9.75 19.24 -13.94
CA GLY A 64 -9.75 20.50 -13.20
C GLY A 64 -8.71 20.61 -12.07
N HIS A 65 -7.92 19.56 -11.83
CA HIS A 65 -6.96 19.50 -10.72
C HIS A 65 -5.51 19.74 -11.19
N PRO A 66 -4.58 20.10 -10.30
CA PRO A 66 -3.18 20.34 -10.65
C PRO A 66 -2.44 19.07 -11.08
N ILE A 67 -2.84 17.90 -10.55
CA ILE A 67 -2.40 16.58 -11.01
C ILE A 67 -3.58 15.73 -11.45
N TRP A 68 -3.34 14.82 -12.38
CA TRP A 68 -4.28 13.79 -12.79
C TRP A 68 -3.52 12.58 -13.35
N PHE A 69 -3.69 11.43 -12.71
CA PHE A 69 -3.12 10.18 -13.19
C PHE A 69 -3.99 8.97 -12.81
N THR A 70 -3.67 7.83 -13.40
CA THR A 70 -4.29 6.54 -13.11
C THR A 70 -3.22 5.46 -13.02
N ASN A 71 -3.25 4.68 -11.93
CA ASN A 71 -2.55 3.41 -11.83
C ASN A 71 -3.58 2.28 -11.89
N LEU A 72 -3.31 1.25 -12.70
CA LEU A 72 -4.30 0.23 -13.02
C LEU A 72 -3.63 -1.14 -13.10
N ILE A 73 -4.06 -2.08 -12.27
CA ILE A 73 -3.87 -3.50 -12.51
C ILE A 73 -5.06 -3.97 -13.35
N TYR A 74 -4.80 -4.46 -14.56
CA TYR A 74 -5.82 -4.98 -15.46
C TYR A 74 -5.28 -6.16 -16.24
N GLN A 75 -5.95 -7.32 -16.17
CA GLN A 75 -5.62 -8.51 -16.95
C GLN A 75 -4.11 -8.84 -16.97
N ASP A 76 -3.54 -9.05 -15.78
CA ASP A 76 -2.12 -9.44 -15.60
C ASP A 76 -1.08 -8.38 -16.00
N SER A 77 -1.47 -7.10 -16.04
CA SER A 77 -0.53 -6.01 -16.31
C SER A 77 -0.79 -4.83 -15.37
N LEU A 78 0.29 -4.17 -14.95
CA LEU A 78 0.24 -2.86 -14.31
C LEU A 78 0.40 -1.77 -15.36
N TYR A 79 -0.54 -0.84 -15.37
CA TYR A 79 -0.55 0.33 -16.23
C TYR A 79 -0.42 1.58 -15.38
N THR A 80 0.37 2.53 -15.87
CA THR A 80 0.45 3.88 -15.31
C THR A 80 0.19 4.87 -16.42
N LEU A 81 -0.76 5.77 -16.20
CA LEU A 81 -1.15 6.81 -17.14
C LEU A 81 -1.19 8.15 -16.43
N THR A 82 -0.29 9.05 -16.80
CA THR A 82 -0.24 10.42 -16.29
C THR A 82 -0.88 11.35 -17.31
N TYR A 83 -2.00 11.96 -16.95
CA TYR A 83 -2.70 12.93 -17.80
C TYR A 83 -2.20 14.34 -17.60
N LYS A 84 -1.82 14.66 -16.36
CA LYS A 84 -1.35 15.98 -15.93
C LYS A 84 -0.46 15.85 -14.70
N TRP A 85 0.72 16.44 -14.77
CA TRP A 85 1.65 16.56 -13.66
C TRP A 85 2.51 17.81 -13.85
N PRO A 86 2.86 18.58 -12.80
CA PRO A 86 3.75 19.73 -12.92
C PRO A 86 5.07 19.38 -13.61
N GLY A 87 5.39 20.06 -14.71
CA GLY A 87 6.64 19.84 -15.45
C GLY A 87 6.62 18.66 -16.43
N LEU A 88 5.52 17.90 -16.55
CA LEU A 88 5.38 16.83 -17.55
C LEU A 88 4.36 17.22 -18.62
N ASN A 89 4.79 17.15 -19.89
CA ASN A 89 3.97 17.52 -21.06
C ASN A 89 3.48 16.32 -21.88
N GLU A 90 3.95 15.11 -21.56
CA GLU A 90 3.63 13.90 -22.33
C GLU A 90 2.59 13.03 -21.62
N ARG A 91 1.65 12.50 -22.42
CA ARG A 91 0.67 11.50 -21.97
C ARG A 91 1.12 10.14 -22.46
N VAL A 92 1.88 9.44 -21.63
CA VAL A 92 2.35 8.08 -21.93
C VAL A 92 1.58 7.09 -21.08
N CYS A 93 0.96 6.09 -21.72
CA CYS A 93 0.51 4.90 -21.02
C CYS A 93 1.69 3.92 -20.94
N SER A 94 2.24 3.74 -19.74
CA SER A 94 3.27 2.75 -19.48
C SER A 94 2.61 1.43 -19.06
N ARG A 95 3.18 0.31 -19.51
CA ARG A 95 2.71 -1.04 -19.21
C ARG A 95 3.84 -1.91 -18.67
N ILE A 96 3.59 -2.59 -17.56
CA ILE A 96 4.47 -3.61 -16.97
C ILE A 96 3.69 -4.93 -16.99
N PRO A 97 3.99 -5.87 -17.92
CA PRO A 97 3.34 -7.17 -17.97
C PRO A 97 3.74 -8.07 -16.79
N GLY A 98 2.88 -9.02 -16.44
CA GLY A 98 3.11 -10.00 -15.37
C GLY A 98 2.92 -9.43 -13.95
N PHE A 99 2.33 -8.24 -13.82
CA PHE A 99 2.01 -7.63 -12.53
C PHE A 99 0.50 -7.60 -12.32
N ASN A 100 0.02 -8.45 -11.40
CA ASN A 100 -1.39 -8.60 -11.05
C ASN A 100 -1.62 -8.44 -9.53
N LEU A 101 -2.88 -8.56 -9.09
CA LEU A 101 -3.23 -8.49 -7.67
C LEU A 101 -2.49 -9.52 -6.82
N GLU A 102 -2.26 -10.73 -7.33
CA GLU A 102 -1.51 -11.75 -6.60
C GLU A 102 -0.05 -11.33 -6.41
N THR A 103 0.57 -10.76 -7.44
CA THR A 103 1.93 -10.22 -7.41
C THR A 103 2.05 -9.09 -6.39
N LEU A 104 1.08 -8.16 -6.39
CA LEU A 104 1.00 -7.10 -5.38
C LEU A 104 0.86 -7.69 -3.97
N ASN A 105 -0.07 -8.63 -3.76
CA ASN A 105 -0.31 -9.23 -2.45
C ASN A 105 0.88 -10.04 -1.94
N ARG A 106 1.56 -10.81 -2.80
CA ARG A 106 2.83 -11.47 -2.46
C ARG A 106 3.89 -10.46 -2.03
N LYS A 107 3.90 -9.26 -2.62
CA LYS A 107 4.81 -8.20 -2.19
C LYS A 107 4.41 -7.60 -0.84
N LEU A 108 3.12 -7.36 -0.60
CA LEU A 108 2.60 -6.89 0.68
C LEU A 108 2.87 -7.88 1.83
N GLU A 109 2.83 -9.20 1.55
CA GLU A 109 3.21 -10.25 2.50
C GLU A 109 4.67 -10.15 2.98
N THR A 110 5.56 -9.50 2.20
CA THR A 110 6.95 -9.24 2.61
C THR A 110 7.13 -8.01 3.49
N SER A 111 6.04 -7.30 3.81
CA SER A 111 6.11 -6.10 4.65
C SER A 111 6.45 -6.44 6.11
N ARG A 112 7.18 -5.54 6.76
CA ARG A 112 7.55 -5.65 8.18
C ARG A 112 6.54 -4.89 9.03
N PHE A 113 6.01 -5.52 10.08
CA PHE A 113 5.20 -4.80 11.06
C PHE A 113 6.04 -3.75 11.79
N VAL A 114 5.55 -2.51 11.80
CA VAL A 114 6.20 -1.39 12.49
C VAL A 114 5.57 -1.20 13.86
N GLY A 115 4.24 -1.23 13.95
CA GLY A 115 3.53 -1.04 15.20
C GLY A 115 2.03 -0.81 15.05
N ARG A 116 1.37 -0.66 16.20
CA ARG A 116 -0.04 -0.26 16.29
C ARG A 116 -0.11 1.25 16.47
N GLU A 117 -0.96 1.92 15.71
CA GLU A 117 -1.10 3.37 15.74
C GLU A 117 -2.57 3.79 15.75
N ILE A 118 -2.82 5.06 16.09
CA ILE A 118 -4.13 5.71 15.94
C ILE A 118 -3.95 6.88 14.99
N LEU A 119 -4.56 6.80 13.81
CA LEU A 119 -4.62 7.93 12.89
C LEU A 119 -5.59 8.96 13.46
N GLN A 120 -5.08 10.16 13.75
CA GLN A 120 -5.88 11.30 14.24
C GLN A 120 -6.72 11.87 13.09
N ARG A 121 -7.91 11.29 12.92
CA ARG A 121 -8.91 11.67 11.92
C ARG A 121 -10.29 11.70 12.57
N GLU A 122 -11.30 12.10 11.81
CA GLU A 122 -12.70 12.02 12.22
C GLU A 122 -13.45 11.00 11.35
N PRO A 123 -13.82 9.81 11.88
CA PRO A 123 -13.45 9.28 13.20
C PRO A 123 -11.99 8.81 13.26
N ALA A 124 -11.43 8.73 14.46
CA ALA A 124 -10.09 8.20 14.67
C ALA A 124 -10.04 6.73 14.24
N ARG A 125 -8.92 6.31 13.65
CA ARG A 125 -8.75 4.93 13.12
C ARG A 125 -7.61 4.23 13.83
N ALA A 126 -7.92 3.12 14.51
CA ALA A 126 -6.90 2.23 15.03
C ALA A 126 -6.34 1.37 13.89
N VAL A 127 -5.05 1.49 13.62
CA VAL A 127 -4.38 0.86 12.48
C VAL A 127 -3.18 0.02 12.90
N ASN A 128 -2.84 -0.95 12.06
CA ASN A 128 -1.54 -1.61 12.04
C ASN A 128 -0.69 -0.95 10.95
N HIS A 129 0.48 -0.46 11.33
CA HIS A 129 1.44 0.14 10.43
C HIS A 129 2.45 -0.91 9.97
N TRP A 130 2.62 -1.00 8.65
CA TRP A 130 3.51 -1.91 7.94
C TRP A 130 4.44 -1.14 7.03
N ARG A 131 5.70 -1.60 6.93
CA ARG A 131 6.68 -1.05 5.99
C ARG A 131 7.02 -2.07 4.92
N VAL A 132 6.86 -1.70 3.66
CA VAL A 132 7.25 -2.51 2.51
C VAL A 132 8.43 -1.86 1.79
N GLY A 133 9.35 -2.69 1.27
CA GLY A 133 10.47 -2.22 0.45
C GLY A 133 10.66 -3.10 -0.77
N VAL A 134 10.83 -2.50 -1.94
CA VAL A 134 11.37 -3.16 -3.12
C VAL A 134 12.84 -2.78 -3.21
N VAL A 135 13.70 -3.78 -3.13
CA VAL A 135 15.15 -3.63 -3.30
C VAL A 135 15.60 -4.55 -4.43
N VAL A 136 16.61 -4.14 -5.19
CA VAL A 136 17.28 -5.01 -6.15
C VAL A 136 18.77 -5.10 -5.86
N PRO A 137 19.39 -6.29 -5.91
CA PRO A 137 18.72 -7.59 -5.92
C PRO A 137 17.94 -7.84 -4.61
N GLN A 138 16.88 -8.68 -4.67
CA GLN A 138 16.11 -9.08 -3.48
C GLN A 138 16.88 -10.09 -2.63
N LEU A 139 17.94 -9.63 -1.95
CA LEU A 139 18.80 -10.46 -1.11
C LEU A 139 18.43 -10.37 0.39
N PRO A 140 18.76 -11.37 1.23
CA PRO A 140 18.48 -11.35 2.67
C PRO A 140 19.19 -10.19 3.40
N PRO A 141 18.61 -9.57 4.46
CA PRO A 141 19.24 -8.56 5.33
C PRO A 141 20.71 -8.86 5.69
N GLY A 142 21.63 -7.89 5.57
CA GLY A 142 23.07 -8.10 5.86
C GLY A 142 24.03 -7.44 4.87
N LYS A 143 25.23 -8.02 4.70
CA LYS A 143 26.38 -7.46 3.92
C LYS A 143 26.19 -7.42 2.40
N TYR A 144 25.00 -7.70 1.89
CA TYR A 144 24.72 -7.72 0.46
C TYR A 144 24.29 -6.34 -0.02
N LEU A 145 24.98 -5.81 -1.03
CA LEU A 145 24.60 -4.56 -1.69
C LEU A 145 23.18 -4.68 -2.24
N ARG A 146 22.34 -3.71 -1.89
CA ARG A 146 20.94 -3.59 -2.35
C ARG A 146 20.67 -2.15 -2.75
N PHE A 147 20.00 -1.98 -3.87
CA PHE A 147 19.51 -0.72 -4.38
C PHE A 147 18.02 -0.62 -4.03
N PRO A 148 17.60 0.32 -3.16
CA PRO A 148 16.19 0.56 -2.89
C PRO A 148 15.54 1.12 -4.15
N LEU A 149 14.53 0.41 -4.68
CA LEU A 149 13.73 0.86 -5.80
C LEU A 149 12.43 1.51 -5.35
N ALA A 150 11.87 1.06 -4.24
CA ALA A 150 10.64 1.62 -3.69
C ALA A 150 10.55 1.33 -2.19
N LEU A 151 9.92 2.22 -1.46
CA LEU A 151 9.54 2.02 -0.07
C LEU A 151 8.09 2.46 0.10
N GLY A 152 7.38 1.89 1.04
CA GLY A 152 6.06 2.38 1.39
C GLY A 152 5.71 2.08 2.83
N ASP A 153 4.93 2.97 3.41
CA ASP A 153 4.31 2.78 4.71
C ASP A 153 2.80 2.57 4.50
N ILE A 154 2.27 1.49 5.04
CA ILE A 154 0.90 1.01 4.80
C ILE A 154 0.19 0.91 6.14
N TYR A 155 -0.97 1.57 6.23
CA TYR A 155 -1.79 1.62 7.43
C TYR A 155 -3.13 0.94 7.12
N VAL A 156 -3.29 -0.28 7.63
CA VAL A 156 -4.52 -1.07 7.51
C VAL A 156 -5.26 -1.13 8.84
N ASP A 157 -6.57 -1.38 8.79
CA ASP A 157 -7.39 -1.51 9.99
C ASP A 157 -6.85 -2.60 10.92
N GLN A 158 -6.87 -2.36 12.24
CA GLN A 158 -6.40 -3.35 13.20
C GLN A 158 -7.19 -4.66 13.19
N ARG A 159 -8.47 -4.58 12.85
CA ARG A 159 -9.39 -5.72 12.86
C ARG A 159 -9.41 -6.43 11.51
N ASP A 160 -9.09 -5.73 10.43
CA ASP A 160 -9.12 -6.25 9.08
C ASP A 160 -7.93 -5.74 8.23
N PRO A 161 -6.91 -6.58 7.96
CA PRO A 161 -5.75 -6.20 7.17
C PRO A 161 -6.06 -5.97 5.68
N SER A 162 -7.31 -6.18 5.26
CA SER A 162 -7.78 -5.87 3.91
C SER A 162 -8.48 -4.52 3.77
N THR A 163 -8.63 -3.77 4.87
CA THR A 163 -9.16 -2.41 4.88
C THR A 163 -8.01 -1.40 4.99
N PHE A 164 -7.79 -0.60 3.94
CA PHE A 164 -6.67 0.36 3.85
C PHE A 164 -7.14 1.77 4.20
N TRP A 165 -6.40 2.46 5.09
CA TRP A 165 -6.73 3.82 5.54
C TRP A 165 -5.73 4.88 5.08
N GLN A 166 -4.46 4.50 4.94
CA GLN A 166 -3.40 5.38 4.51
C GLN A 166 -2.28 4.56 3.88
N VAL A 167 -1.71 5.05 2.78
CA VAL A 167 -0.47 4.50 2.22
C VAL A 167 0.42 5.65 1.81
N LEU A 168 1.70 5.53 2.11
CA LEU A 168 2.78 6.34 1.59
C LEU A 168 3.51 5.50 0.57
N GLN A 169 3.79 6.06 -0.60
CA GLN A 169 4.61 5.41 -1.62
C GLN A 169 5.84 6.26 -1.95
N PHE A 170 6.97 5.58 -2.07
CA PHE A 170 8.25 6.05 -2.59
C PHE A 170 8.70 5.09 -3.69
N GLY A 171 9.21 5.57 -4.82
CA GLY A 171 9.64 4.69 -5.93
C GLY A 171 10.73 5.28 -6.81
N VAL A 172 11.27 4.51 -7.77
CA VAL A 172 12.19 5.02 -8.81
C VAL A 172 11.52 6.05 -9.74
N GLN A 173 10.19 6.18 -9.72
CA GLN A 173 9.53 7.38 -10.29
C GLN A 173 9.89 8.67 -9.52
N ASN A 174 10.34 8.57 -8.27
CA ASN A 174 10.95 9.64 -7.44
C ASN A 174 12.49 9.67 -7.51
N LEU A 175 13.15 8.94 -8.43
CA LEU A 175 14.63 8.97 -8.51
C LEU A 175 15.18 10.37 -8.88
N TYR A 176 14.31 11.30 -9.29
CA TYR A 176 14.65 12.69 -9.55
C TYR A 176 14.36 13.65 -8.39
N ASP A 177 13.59 13.20 -7.38
CA ASP A 177 13.37 13.93 -6.13
C ASP A 177 12.97 12.95 -4.99
N PRO A 178 13.92 12.54 -4.14
CA PRO A 178 13.67 11.59 -3.05
C PRO A 178 12.73 12.11 -1.96
N GLU A 179 12.27 13.36 -2.04
CA GLU A 179 11.37 13.98 -1.07
C GLU A 179 9.89 13.91 -1.46
N LEU A 180 9.52 13.50 -2.69
CA LEU A 180 8.11 13.42 -3.14
C LEU A 180 7.30 12.37 -2.36
N ASP A 181 6.87 12.76 -1.16
CA ASP A 181 6.00 12.04 -0.25
C ASP A 181 4.59 11.99 -0.83
N GLU A 182 4.28 10.93 -1.56
CA GLU A 182 2.95 10.73 -2.10
C GLU A 182 2.08 9.91 -1.14
N TRP A 183 1.15 10.60 -0.49
CA TRP A 183 0.21 10.02 0.45
C TRP A 183 -1.15 9.81 -0.20
N LEU A 184 -1.65 8.57 -0.15
CA LEU A 184 -3.07 8.28 -0.31
C LEU A 184 -3.73 8.14 1.06
N VAL A 185 -4.79 8.91 1.26
CA VAL A 185 -5.50 9.09 2.52
C VAL A 185 -6.96 8.74 2.29
N MET A 186 -7.39 7.56 2.73
CA MET A 186 -8.75 7.07 2.49
C MET A 186 -9.74 7.66 3.50
N ASN A 187 -10.88 8.15 3.00
CA ASN A 187 -12.04 8.52 3.80
C ASN A 187 -12.99 7.32 3.95
N THR A 188 -13.16 6.55 2.89
CA THR A 188 -13.99 5.35 2.84
C THR A 188 -13.22 4.17 2.27
N PHE A 189 -13.58 2.97 2.72
CA PHE A 189 -13.12 1.71 2.14
C PHE A 189 -14.21 0.66 2.38
N GLU A 190 -14.77 0.13 1.30
CA GLU A 190 -15.92 -0.77 1.32
C GLU A 190 -15.58 -2.05 0.56
N HIS A 191 -15.87 -3.21 1.16
CA HIS A 191 -15.63 -4.53 0.57
C HIS A 191 -16.74 -4.92 -0.42
N ARG A 192 -16.87 -4.12 -1.47
CA ARG A 192 -17.81 -4.36 -2.58
C ARG A 192 -17.15 -3.99 -3.91
N PRO A 193 -17.51 -4.63 -5.02
CA PRO A 193 -16.89 -4.35 -6.31
C PRO A 193 -17.10 -2.89 -6.71
N GLY A 194 -16.02 -2.25 -7.16
CA GLY A 194 -16.05 -0.92 -7.76
C GLY A 194 -16.16 -0.99 -9.28
N LYS A 195 -15.73 0.09 -9.95
CA LYS A 195 -15.60 0.13 -11.41
C LYS A 195 -14.14 0.16 -11.77
N VAL A 196 -13.71 -0.82 -12.57
CA VAL A 196 -12.37 -0.89 -13.14
C VAL A 196 -12.48 -0.97 -14.66
N ARG A 197 -11.78 -0.09 -15.36
CA ARG A 197 -11.78 -0.04 -16.83
C ARG A 197 -10.41 0.38 -17.37
N LEU A 198 -9.92 -0.35 -18.37
CA LEU A 198 -8.75 0.04 -19.13
C LEU A 198 -9.06 1.32 -19.96
N PRO A 199 -8.33 2.43 -19.73
CA PRO A 199 -8.45 3.64 -20.53
C PRO A 199 -8.19 3.35 -22.01
N ALA A 200 -8.82 4.12 -22.90
CA ALA A 200 -8.70 3.90 -24.35
C ALA A 200 -7.25 4.07 -24.83
N GLU A 201 -6.52 4.99 -24.19
CA GLU A 201 -5.12 5.31 -24.41
C GLU A 201 -4.18 4.12 -24.16
N CYS A 202 -4.61 3.12 -23.39
CA CYS A 202 -3.83 1.93 -23.04
C CYS A 202 -4.22 0.67 -23.84
N ARG A 203 -5.16 0.77 -24.79
CA ARG A 203 -5.63 -0.41 -25.57
C ARG A 203 -4.67 -0.85 -26.68
N GLY A 204 -3.66 -0.04 -26.99
CA GLY A 204 -2.67 -0.31 -28.03
C GLY A 204 -1.23 -0.43 -27.52
N SER A 205 -1.02 -0.51 -26.19
CA SER A 205 0.29 -0.55 -25.54
C SER A 205 0.73 -1.93 -25.04
#